data_AF-A0A4V2AUI0-F1
#
_entry.id   AF-A0A4V2AUI0-F1
#
_cell.length_a   1.000
_cell.length_b   1.000
_cell.length_c   1.000
_cell.angle_alpha   90.00
_cell.angle_beta   90.00
_cell.angle_gamma   90.00
#
_symmetry.space_group_name_H-M   'P 1'
#
loop_
_entity.id
_entity.type
_entity.pdbx_description
1 polymer ?
#
loop_
_entity_poly.entity_id
_entity_poly.type
_entity_poly.pdbx_seq_one_letter_code
_entity_poly.pdbx_strand_id
1 'polypeptide(L)' 'DLWAIGGSDAQKNILNKTVMVHGGVDDYKSQPTGNSGGRIGCGVITAKTQ' A
#
# COMPACT_ATOMS: atom_id res chain seq x y z
N ASP A 1 -8.74 -10.86 -7.57
CA ASP A 1 -8.51 -12.06 -6.72
C ASP A 1 -7.77 -11.79 -5.43
N LEU A 2 -6.66 -11.03 -5.43
CA LEU A 2 -5.94 -10.70 -4.19
C LEU A 2 -6.51 -9.50 -3.42
N TRP A 3 -6.71 -8.36 -4.09
CA TRP A 3 -7.23 -7.12 -3.49
C TRP A 3 -8.53 -6.68 -4.16
N ALA A 4 -9.31 -5.86 -3.46
CA ALA A 4 -10.56 -5.27 -3.94
C ALA A 4 -10.59 -3.76 -3.72
N ILE A 5 -11.28 -3.02 -4.60
CA ILE A 5 -11.57 -1.60 -4.42
C ILE A 5 -13.06 -1.47 -4.15
N GLY A 6 -13.45 -1.11 -2.91
CA GLY A 6 -14.85 -0.94 -2.53
C GLY A 6 -15.62 -2.23 -2.20
N GLY A 7 -14.92 -3.34 -1.92
CA GLY A 7 -15.54 -4.61 -1.51
C GLY A 7 -15.87 -4.70 -0.01
N SER A 8 -16.71 -5.68 0.38
CA SER A 8 -17.14 -5.90 1.77
C SER A 8 -16.10 -6.59 2.67
N ASP A 9 -15.13 -7.30 2.09
CA ASP A 9 -14.01 -7.87 2.83
C ASP A 9 -12.99 -6.78 3.19
N ALA A 10 -13.00 -6.36 4.46
CA ALA A 10 -12.13 -5.30 4.98
C ALA A 10 -10.64 -5.64 4.91
N GLN A 11 -10.26 -6.92 4.87
CA GLN A 11 -8.85 -7.32 4.75
C GLN A 11 -8.32 -7.16 3.33
N LYS A 12 -9.21 -7.21 2.34
CA LYS A 12 -8.85 -7.08 0.92
C LYS A 12 -9.19 -5.71 0.34
N ASN A 13 -10.08 -4.96 0.98
CA ASN A 13 -10.48 -3.65 0.50
C ASN A 13 -9.37 -2.61 0.72
N ILE A 14 -8.80 -2.11 -0.37
CA ILE A 14 -7.72 -1.10 -0.35
C ILE A 14 -8.22 0.33 -0.56
N LEU A 15 -9.53 0.54 -0.72
CA LEU A 15 -10.10 1.88 -0.83
C LEU A 15 -9.80 2.70 0.42
N ASN A 16 -9.42 3.95 0.24
CA ASN A 16 -8.99 4.90 1.29
C ASN A 16 -7.72 4.48 2.05
N LYS A 17 -6.98 3.46 1.56
CA LYS A 17 -5.60 3.20 2.00
C LYS A 17 -4.61 3.94 1.10
N THR A 18 -3.32 3.88 1.46
CA THR A 18 -2.24 4.62 0.78
C THR A 18 -1.21 3.66 0.21
N VAL A 19 -0.78 3.90 -1.03
CA VAL A 19 0.44 3.31 -1.59
C VAL A 19 1.63 4.15 -1.15
N MET A 20 2.66 3.51 -0.61
CA MET A 20 3.92 4.15 -0.20
C MET A 20 5.07 3.69 -1.09
N VAL A 21 5.87 4.64 -1.56
CA VAL A 21 7.13 4.38 -2.24
C VAL A 21 8.26 4.65 -1.26
N HIS A 22 9.14 3.67 -1.11
CA HIS A 22 10.33 3.76 -0.28
C HIS A 22 11.57 4.09 -1.13
N GLY A 23 12.57 4.72 -0.50
CA GLY A 23 13.80 5.16 -1.17
C GLY A 23 14.86 4.07 -1.33
N GLY A 24 14.71 2.95 -0.64
CA GLY A 24 15.54 1.75 -0.75
C GLY A 24 14.74 0.54 -1.22
N VAL A 25 15.45 -0.54 -1.51
CA VAL A 25 14.86 -1.82 -1.94
C VAL A 25 14.42 -2.59 -0.71
N ASP A 26 13.21 -3.16 -0.74
CA ASP A 26 12.73 -4.10 0.27
C ASP A 26 13.49 -5.44 0.15
N ASP A 27 14.08 -5.91 1.24
CA ASP A 27 14.86 -7.15 1.30
C ASP A 27 14.03 -8.41 1.57
N TYR A 28 12.71 -8.27 1.81
CA TYR A 28 11.74 -9.32 2.11
C TYR A 28 12.11 -10.24 3.29
N LYS A 29 13.04 -9.83 4.16
CA LYS A 29 13.55 -10.64 5.27
C LYS A 29 13.52 -9.87 6.57
N SER A 30 14.10 -8.68 6.58
CA SER A 30 14.25 -7.86 7.77
C SER A 30 12.90 -7.33 8.20
N GLN A 31 12.43 -7.75 9.37
CA GLN A 31 11.20 -7.22 9.95
C GLN A 31 11.54 -6.03 10.84
N PRO A 32 10.71 -4.96 10.85
CA PRO A 32 9.33 -4.91 10.35
C PRO A 32 9.13 -4.30 8.95
N THR A 33 10.13 -3.67 8.32
CA THR A 33 9.93 -2.85 7.11
C THR A 33 10.85 -3.19 5.94
N GLY A 34 11.50 -4.35 5.97
CA GLY A 34 12.27 -4.87 4.85
C GLY A 34 13.56 -4.10 4.54
N ASN A 35 14.07 -3.31 5.49
CA ASN A 35 15.17 -2.37 5.24
C ASN A 35 14.93 -1.44 4.03
N SER A 36 13.66 -1.15 3.72
CA SER A 36 13.28 -0.36 2.54
C SER A 36 13.71 1.11 2.60
N GLY A 37 14.24 1.58 3.72
CA GLY A 37 14.62 2.99 3.89
C GLY A 37 13.42 3.95 4.02
N GLY A 38 13.70 5.23 3.81
CA GLY A 38 12.73 6.32 4.03
C GLY A 38 11.55 6.32 3.05
N ARG A 39 10.45 6.96 3.46
CA ARG A 39 9.24 7.16 2.63
C ARG A 39 9.45 8.35 1.70
N ILE A 40 9.47 8.13 0.38
CA ILE A 40 9.78 9.17 -0.61
C ILE A 40 8.59 9.61 -1.47
N GLY A 41 7.48 8.89 -1.42
CA GLY A 41 6.24 9.26 -2.12
C GLY A 41 5.03 8.54 -1.56
N CYS A 42 3.88 9.19 -1.57
CA CYS A 42 2.63 8.61 -1.09
C CYS A 42 1.45 8.97 -2.01
N GLY A 43 0.45 8.10 -2.08
CA GLY A 43 -0.78 8.36 -2.81
C GLY A 43 -1.96 7.61 -2.21
N VAL A 44 -3.04 8.32 -1.91
CA VAL A 44 -4.29 7.72 -1.40
C VAL A 44 -5.04 7.07 -2.56
N ILE A 45 -5.50 5.84 -2.37
CA ILE A 45 -6.38 5.15 -3.30
C ILE A 45 -7.80 5.67 -3.06
N THR A 46 -8.31 6.46 -3.99
CA THR A 46 -9.68 6.98 -3.96
C THR A 46 -10.51 6.34 -5.06
N ALA A 47 -11.82 6.22 -4.82
CA ALA A 47 -12.74 5.89 -5.88
C ALA A 47 -12.76 7.07 -6.86
N LYS A 48 -12.69 6.80 -8.17
CA LYS A 48 -12.93 7.83 -9.16
C LYS A 48 -14.28 8.46 -8.87
N THR A 49 -14.27 9.71 -8.43
CA THR A 49 -15.44 10.57 -8.59
C THR A 49 -15.55 10.79 -10.10
N GLN A 50 -16.71 10.44 -10.68
CA GLN A 50 -17.01 10.89 -12.04
C GLN A 50 -17.13 12.41 -12.05
#